data_AF-A0AAD1YRW3-F1
#
_entry.id   AF-A0AAD1YRW3-F1
#
_cell.length_a   1.000
_cell.length_b   1.000
_cell.length_c   1.000
_cell.angle_alpha   90.00
_cell.angle_beta   90.00
_cell.angle_gamma   90.00
#
_symmetry.space_group_name_H-M   'P 1'
#
loop_
_entity.id
_entity.type
_entity.pdbx_description
1 polymer ?
#
loop_
_entity_poly.entity_id
_entity_poly.type
_entity_poly.pdbx_seq_one_letter_code
_entity_poly.pdbx_strand_id
1 'polypeptide(L)'
;MTSDGLSRKKQKTGNYSLSVLKTLGQQLLSSRAHVNNLPILLSFISPSSPPHYALESLLSLQSFFIPLLPELPSSAFSTKSNVSNPDPEFIYRMWLRSKFDDLVQFLINVAISSQSEDTLREVVLDTIMEFVKVGNRGKFHSAIYHKLLHSIHGTFYSQDT
;
A
#
# COMPACT_ATOMS: atom_id res chain seq x y z
N MET A 1 -35.20 -9.31 -15.57
CA MET A 1 -34.65 -10.63 -15.93
C MET A 1 -33.80 -10.38 -17.16
N THR A 2 -32.47 -10.50 -17.19
CA THR A 2 -31.52 -11.28 -16.40
C THR A 2 -30.18 -10.53 -16.33
N SER A 3 -29.55 -10.65 -15.18
CA SER A 3 -28.17 -10.28 -14.84
C SER A 3 -27.16 -11.26 -15.44
N ASP A 4 -26.04 -10.76 -15.97
CA ASP A 4 -24.76 -11.47 -16.11
C ASP A 4 -23.70 -10.43 -16.51
N GLY A 5 -22.48 -10.32 -15.97
CA GLY A 5 -21.78 -11.09 -14.98
C GLY A 5 -20.39 -10.44 -14.85
N LEU A 6 -20.24 -9.48 -13.94
CA LEU A 6 -18.93 -8.90 -13.63
C LEU A 6 -18.11 -9.92 -12.84
N SER A 7 -17.25 -10.63 -13.55
CA SER A 7 -16.28 -11.57 -12.98
C SER A 7 -15.32 -10.83 -12.05
N ARG A 8 -15.65 -10.79 -10.75
CA ARG A 8 -14.69 -10.46 -9.69
C ARG A 8 -13.58 -11.50 -9.74
N LYS A 9 -12.40 -11.11 -10.27
CA LYS A 9 -11.16 -11.88 -10.13
C LYS A 9 -10.93 -12.17 -8.64
N LYS A 10 -11.24 -13.38 -8.20
CA LYS A 10 -10.83 -13.91 -6.89
C LYS A 10 -9.30 -13.77 -6.81
N GLN A 11 -8.82 -12.92 -5.92
CA GLN A 11 -7.39 -12.79 -5.64
C GLN A 11 -6.85 -14.15 -5.18
N LYS A 12 -5.73 -14.57 -5.78
CA LYS A 12 -5.04 -15.84 -5.53
C LYS A 12 -4.28 -15.83 -4.20
N THR A 13 -4.97 -15.78 -3.07
CA THR A 13 -4.34 -15.99 -1.74
C THR A 13 -4.06 -17.46 -1.43
N GLY A 14 -4.44 -18.39 -2.31
CA GLY A 14 -4.62 -19.80 -1.99
C GLY A 14 -3.39 -20.69 -1.73
N ASN A 15 -2.14 -20.22 -1.75
CA ASN A 15 -0.96 -21.10 -1.61
C ASN A 15 0.21 -20.54 -0.77
N TYR A 16 0.08 -19.39 -0.13
CA TYR A 16 1.19 -18.82 0.65
C TYR A 16 1.06 -19.22 2.11
N SER A 17 2.09 -19.87 2.66
CA SER A 17 2.24 -20.00 4.11
C SER A 17 2.90 -18.74 4.68
N LEU A 18 2.74 -18.52 5.99
CA LEU A 18 3.37 -17.38 6.67
C LEU A 18 4.90 -17.35 6.48
N SER A 19 5.54 -18.53 6.50
CA SER A 19 6.99 -18.66 6.24
C SER A 19 7.40 -18.26 4.83
N VAL A 20 6.56 -18.57 3.83
CA VAL A 20 6.80 -18.16 2.44
C VAL A 20 6.65 -16.64 2.34
N LEU A 21 5.62 -16.07 2.96
CA LEU A 21 5.38 -14.64 2.95
C LEU A 21 6.56 -13.84 3.56
N LYS A 22 7.06 -14.30 4.70
CA LYS A 22 8.28 -13.77 5.33
C LYS A 22 9.48 -13.85 4.38
N THR A 23 9.64 -14.97 3.69
CA THR A 23 10.72 -15.16 2.70
C THR A 23 10.61 -14.17 1.55
N LEU A 24 9.40 -13.93 1.03
CA LEU A 24 9.15 -12.95 -0.02
C LEU A 24 9.55 -11.53 0.43
N GLY A 25 9.24 -11.18 1.68
CA GLY A 25 9.65 -9.93 2.32
C GLY A 25 11.17 -9.79 2.41
N GLN A 26 11.86 -10.79 2.94
CA GLN A 26 13.33 -10.78 3.04
C GLN A 26 13.99 -10.68 1.65
N GLN A 27 13.47 -11.40 0.66
CA GLN A 27 13.94 -11.30 -0.72
C GLN A 27 13.76 -9.89 -1.29
N LEU A 28 12.59 -9.28 -1.07
CA LEU A 28 12.30 -7.91 -1.51
C LEU A 28 13.30 -6.90 -0.92
N LEU A 29 13.65 -7.05 0.35
CA LEU A 29 14.62 -6.19 1.04
C LEU A 29 16.07 -6.42 0.57
N SER A 30 16.39 -7.63 0.11
CA SER A 30 17.75 -8.01 -0.27
C SER A 30 18.21 -7.49 -1.64
N SER A 31 17.31 -7.41 -2.63
CA SER A 31 17.68 -7.04 -4.00
C SER A 31 16.48 -6.61 -4.84
N ARG A 32 16.73 -5.67 -5.76
CA ARG A 32 15.77 -5.21 -6.77
C ARG A 32 15.32 -6.31 -7.74
N ALA A 33 16.10 -7.39 -7.87
CA ALA A 33 15.71 -8.57 -8.67
C ALA A 33 14.40 -9.20 -8.17
N HIS A 34 14.06 -8.99 -6.90
CA HIS A 34 12.85 -9.51 -6.26
C HIS A 34 11.72 -8.48 -6.16
N VAL A 35 11.76 -7.39 -6.93
CA VAL A 35 10.71 -6.35 -6.90
C VAL A 35 9.32 -6.89 -7.24
N ASN A 36 9.23 -7.99 -7.99
CA ASN A 36 7.96 -8.66 -8.30
C ASN A 36 7.30 -9.32 -7.08
N ASN A 37 7.98 -9.41 -5.93
CA ASN A 37 7.38 -9.83 -4.66
C ASN A 37 6.50 -8.72 -4.06
N LEU A 38 6.75 -7.45 -4.41
CA LEU A 38 6.05 -6.30 -3.86
C LEU A 38 4.52 -6.35 -4.10
N PRO A 39 4.02 -6.59 -5.34
CA PRO A 39 2.58 -6.75 -5.56
C PRO A 39 1.95 -7.94 -4.84
N ILE A 40 2.74 -9.01 -4.59
CA ILE A 40 2.26 -10.18 -3.85
C ILE A 40 2.02 -9.80 -2.39
N LEU A 41 2.99 -9.17 -1.74
CA LEU A 41 2.86 -8.67 -0.37
C LEU A 41 1.70 -7.66 -0.23
N LEU A 42 1.55 -6.75 -1.20
CA LEU A 42 0.44 -5.80 -1.21
C LEU A 42 -0.93 -6.48 -1.22
N SER A 43 -1.07 -7.64 -1.88
CA SER A 43 -2.35 -8.36 -1.96
C SER A 43 -2.87 -8.88 -0.60
N PHE A 44 -2.00 -8.96 0.41
CA PHE A 44 -2.38 -9.35 1.76
C PHE A 44 -2.83 -8.17 2.62
N ILE A 45 -2.66 -6.93 2.17
CA ILE A 45 -3.17 -5.74 2.87
C ILE A 45 -4.63 -5.52 2.45
N SER A 46 -5.54 -6.19 3.14
CA SER A 46 -6.99 -6.13 2.90
C SER A 46 -7.74 -6.33 4.21
N PRO A 47 -8.92 -5.70 4.39
CA PRO A 47 -9.74 -5.89 5.59
C PRO A 47 -10.13 -7.34 5.87
N SER A 48 -10.21 -8.17 4.82
CA SER A 48 -10.59 -9.58 4.91
C SER A 48 -9.40 -10.54 5.02
N SER A 49 -8.17 -10.04 4.98
CA SER A 49 -6.98 -10.88 5.12
C SER A 49 -6.83 -11.36 6.56
N PRO A 50 -6.37 -12.61 6.80
CA PRO A 50 -6.09 -13.05 8.16
C PRO A 50 -5.02 -12.14 8.80
N PRO A 51 -5.20 -11.64 10.04
CA PRO A 51 -4.36 -10.59 10.61
C PRO A 51 -2.86 -10.87 10.60
N HIS A 52 -2.45 -12.11 10.85
CA HIS A 52 -1.05 -12.52 10.85
C HIS A 52 -0.39 -12.45 9.46
N TYR A 53 -1.13 -12.73 8.38
CA TYR A 53 -0.62 -12.54 7.01
C TYR A 53 -0.54 -11.08 6.62
N ALA A 54 -1.54 -10.28 7.01
CA ALA A 54 -1.55 -8.84 6.78
C ALA A 54 -0.38 -8.17 7.51
N LEU A 55 -0.14 -8.53 8.78
CA LEU A 55 0.93 -8.01 9.61
C LEU A 55 2.32 -8.34 9.04
N GLU A 56 2.59 -9.62 8.71
CA GLU A 56 3.89 -10.02 8.15
C GLU A 56 4.19 -9.31 6.82
N SER A 57 3.16 -9.16 5.97
CA SER A 57 3.28 -8.39 4.73
C SER A 57 3.54 -6.92 5.00
N LEU A 58 2.81 -6.33 5.96
CA LEU A 58 2.91 -4.92 6.31
C LEU A 58 4.31 -4.56 6.83
N LEU A 59 4.88 -5.38 7.73
CA LEU A 59 6.22 -5.18 8.27
C LEU A 59 7.28 -5.21 7.16
N SER A 60 7.14 -6.14 6.21
CA SER A 60 8.04 -6.24 5.05
C SER A 60 7.93 -5.01 4.15
N LEU A 61 6.69 -4.56 3.88
CA LEU A 61 6.41 -3.39 3.04
C LEU A 61 6.89 -2.09 3.67
N GLN A 62 6.68 -1.90 4.98
CA GLN A 62 7.20 -0.77 5.74
C GLN A 62 8.73 -0.71 5.65
N SER A 63 9.39 -1.82 5.99
CA SER A 63 10.86 -1.93 5.96
C SER A 63 11.42 -1.62 4.57
N PHE A 64 10.67 -1.97 3.51
CA PHE A 64 11.05 -1.69 2.14
C PHE A 64 10.85 -0.21 1.77
N PHE A 65 9.69 0.38 2.09
CA PHE A 65 9.36 1.73 1.63
C PHE A 65 9.96 2.85 2.46
N ILE A 66 10.00 2.72 3.79
CA ILE A 66 10.50 3.77 4.71
C ILE A 66 11.85 4.36 4.26
N PRO A 67 12.90 3.57 3.98
CA PRO A 67 14.18 4.11 3.53
C PRO A 67 14.12 4.74 2.12
N LEU A 68 13.17 4.31 1.28
CA LEU A 68 13.02 4.78 -0.10
C LEU A 68 12.20 6.06 -0.24
N LEU A 69 11.31 6.37 0.71
CA LEU A 69 10.39 7.52 0.63
C LEU A 69 11.07 8.85 0.28
N PRO A 70 12.22 9.23 0.88
CA PRO A 70 12.90 10.49 0.56
C PRO A 70 13.37 10.62 -0.90
N GLU A 71 13.50 9.48 -1.58
CA GLU A 71 14.02 9.36 -2.94
C GLU A 71 12.94 9.06 -3.99
N LEU A 72 11.68 8.86 -3.58
CA LEU A 72 10.59 8.66 -4.51
C LEU A 72 10.22 9.98 -5.19
N PRO A 73 9.90 9.97 -6.49
CA PRO A 73 9.46 11.16 -7.19
C PRO A 73 8.15 11.69 -6.59
N SER A 74 7.98 13.01 -6.65
CA SER A 74 6.70 13.65 -6.31
C SER A 74 5.62 13.22 -7.30
N SER A 75 4.41 12.95 -6.81
CA SER A 75 3.26 12.58 -7.64
C SER A 75 2.91 13.62 -8.73
N ALA A 76 3.32 14.88 -8.56
CA ALA A 76 3.11 15.97 -9.52
C ALA A 76 4.17 16.03 -10.66
N PHE A 77 5.18 15.17 -10.65
CA PHE A 77 6.27 15.22 -11.63
C PHE A 77 5.89 14.60 -12.99
N SER A 78 4.81 13.81 -13.04
CA SER A 78 4.33 13.13 -14.25
C SER A 78 3.79 14.07 -15.33
N THR A 79 3.44 15.33 -15.02
CA THR A 79 2.80 16.25 -15.97
C THR A 79 3.74 17.26 -16.65
N LYS A 80 5.04 17.30 -16.30
CA LYS A 80 5.95 18.37 -16.78
C LYS A 80 7.19 17.92 -17.56
N SER A 81 7.44 16.62 -17.65
CA SER A 81 8.67 16.10 -18.24
C SER A 81 8.40 15.49 -19.63
N ASN A 82 8.56 16.31 -20.68
CA ASN A 82 8.73 15.84 -22.06
C ASN A 82 10.13 15.21 -22.22
N VAL A 83 10.44 14.19 -21.42
CA VAL A 83 11.73 13.49 -21.49
C VAL A 83 11.60 12.40 -22.53
N SER A 84 12.09 12.68 -23.74
CA SER A 84 12.37 11.68 -24.75
C SER A 84 13.46 10.75 -24.21
N ASN A 85 13.09 9.51 -23.89
CA ASN A 85 13.90 8.46 -23.24
C ASN A 85 14.14 8.66 -21.73
N PRO A 86 13.15 8.36 -20.88
CA PRO A 86 13.35 8.38 -19.44
C PRO A 86 14.37 7.33 -19.00
N ASP A 87 15.28 7.74 -18.12
CA ASP A 87 16.24 6.86 -17.43
C ASP A 87 15.52 5.65 -16.80
N PRO A 88 15.98 4.40 -17.00
CA PRO A 88 15.40 3.22 -16.36
C PRO A 88 15.24 3.34 -14.85
N GLU A 89 16.16 4.03 -14.17
CA GLU A 89 16.06 4.29 -12.72
C GLU A 89 14.87 5.20 -12.40
N PHE A 90 14.63 6.20 -13.23
CA PHE A 90 13.47 7.08 -13.09
C PHE A 90 12.16 6.31 -13.30
N ILE A 91 12.07 5.46 -14.34
CA ILE A 91 10.90 4.60 -14.58
C ILE A 91 10.63 3.71 -13.36
N TYR A 92 11.68 3.07 -12.83
CA TYR A 92 11.61 2.21 -11.66
C TYR A 92 11.07 2.96 -10.43
N ARG A 93 11.61 4.15 -10.14
CA ARG A 93 11.16 4.97 -9.00
C ARG A 93 9.74 5.49 -9.16
N MET A 94 9.33 5.80 -10.39
CA MET A 94 7.95 6.22 -10.70
C MET A 94 6.97 5.06 -10.51
N TRP A 95 7.37 3.84 -10.90
CA TRP A 95 6.60 2.63 -10.59
C TRP A 95 6.53 2.36 -9.08
N LEU A 96 7.65 2.48 -8.36
CA LEU A 96 7.66 2.35 -6.89
C LEU A 96 6.75 3.36 -6.21
N ARG A 97 6.72 4.59 -6.71
CA ARG A 97 5.80 5.63 -6.23
C ARG A 97 4.35 5.19 -6.40
N SER A 98 3.98 4.68 -7.58
CA SER A 98 2.63 4.13 -7.79
C SER A 98 2.31 2.99 -6.82
N LYS A 99 3.28 2.11 -6.51
CA LYS A 99 3.08 1.02 -5.53
C LYS A 99 2.98 1.48 -4.08
N PHE A 100 3.67 2.56 -3.74
CA PHE A 100 3.47 3.22 -2.46
C PHE A 100 2.08 3.86 -2.36
N ASP A 101 1.59 4.50 -3.42
CA ASP A 101 0.25 5.07 -3.43
C ASP A 101 -0.83 3.97 -3.34
N ASP A 102 -0.62 2.81 -3.97
CA ASP A 102 -1.45 1.60 -3.80
C ASP A 102 -1.45 1.13 -2.34
N LEU A 103 -0.28 1.04 -1.70
CA LEU A 103 -0.14 0.66 -0.29
C LEU A 103 -0.95 1.59 0.62
N VAL A 104 -0.78 2.90 0.47
CA VAL A 104 -1.52 3.89 1.27
C VAL A 104 -3.04 3.71 1.10
N GLN A 105 -3.50 3.43 -0.13
CA GLN A 105 -4.92 3.17 -0.35
C GLN A 105 -5.39 1.89 0.37
N PHE A 106 -4.62 0.81 0.30
CA PHE A 106 -4.96 -0.43 1.00
C PHE A 106 -4.98 -0.24 2.54
N LEU A 107 -4.03 0.50 3.09
CA LEU A 107 -4.01 0.84 4.51
C LEU A 107 -5.24 1.65 4.92
N ILE A 108 -5.61 2.67 4.16
CA ILE A 108 -6.84 3.46 4.43
C ILE A 108 -8.07 2.56 4.39
N ASN A 109 -8.16 1.65 3.41
CA ASN A 109 -9.29 0.72 3.31
C ASN A 109 -9.39 -0.21 4.54
N VAL A 110 -8.25 -0.69 5.05
CA VAL A 110 -8.21 -1.48 6.30
C VAL A 110 -8.63 -0.61 7.49
N ALA A 111 -8.10 0.60 7.60
CA ALA A 111 -8.36 1.51 8.71
C ALA A 111 -9.85 1.88 8.88
N ILE A 112 -10.57 2.03 7.76
CA ILE A 112 -11.98 2.46 7.78
C ILE A 112 -12.99 1.30 7.70
N SER A 113 -12.52 0.06 7.51
CA SER A 113 -13.42 -1.08 7.35
C SER A 113 -13.89 -1.61 8.71
N SER A 114 -15.20 -1.82 8.83
CA SER A 114 -15.80 -2.50 9.98
C SER A 114 -15.48 -4.01 10.06
N GLN A 115 -14.97 -4.59 8.97
CA GLN A 115 -14.54 -6.00 8.92
C GLN A 115 -13.11 -6.20 9.41
N SER A 116 -12.33 -5.12 9.52
CA SER A 116 -10.97 -5.20 10.04
C SER A 116 -10.99 -5.48 11.52
N GLU A 117 -10.14 -6.41 11.94
CA GLU A 117 -9.84 -6.67 13.35
C GLU A 117 -9.17 -5.43 13.98
N ASP A 118 -9.45 -5.21 15.27
CA ASP A 118 -9.10 -3.97 15.98
C ASP A 118 -7.58 -3.79 16.11
N THR A 119 -6.84 -4.83 16.48
CA THR A 119 -5.37 -4.74 16.61
C THR A 119 -4.69 -4.50 15.26
N LEU A 120 -5.16 -5.14 14.19
CA LEU A 120 -4.67 -4.87 12.83
C LEU A 120 -4.94 -3.41 12.43
N ARG A 121 -6.12 -2.87 12.77
CA ARG A 121 -6.49 -1.49 12.48
C ARG A 121 -5.58 -0.50 13.22
N GLU A 122 -5.27 -0.74 14.48
CA GLU A 122 -4.33 0.08 15.26
C GLU A 122 -2.94 0.11 14.60
N VAL A 123 -2.38 -1.06 14.27
CA VAL A 123 -1.07 -1.15 13.60
C VAL A 123 -1.08 -0.43 12.25
N VAL A 124 -2.16 -0.55 11.49
CA VAL A 124 -2.32 0.14 10.21
C VAL A 124 -2.38 1.66 10.38
N LEU A 125 -3.09 2.16 11.40
CA LEU A 125 -3.13 3.59 11.70
C LEU A 125 -1.75 4.12 12.09
N ASP A 126 -1.02 3.39 12.94
CA ASP A 126 0.35 3.73 13.31
C ASP A 126 1.26 3.78 12.08
N THR A 127 1.11 2.82 11.17
CA THR A 127 1.85 2.79 9.90
C THR A 127 1.56 4.01 9.04
N ILE A 128 0.28 4.38 8.90
CA ILE A 128 -0.11 5.56 8.12
C ILE A 128 0.54 6.81 8.73
N MET A 129 0.52 6.93 10.06
CA MET A 129 1.13 8.05 10.76
C MET A 129 2.66 8.08 10.62
N GLU A 130 3.31 6.92 10.59
CA GLU A 130 4.74 6.82 10.29
C GLU A 130 5.05 7.33 8.86
N PHE A 131 4.27 6.92 7.87
CA PHE A 131 4.42 7.42 6.49
C PHE A 131 4.15 8.92 6.35
N VAL A 132 3.19 9.45 7.10
CA VAL A 132 2.93 10.89 7.18
C VAL A 132 4.15 11.64 7.75
N LYS A 133 4.87 11.06 8.72
CA LYS A 133 6.07 11.67 9.33
C LYS A 133 7.31 11.56 8.44
N VAL A 134 7.54 10.41 7.82
CA VAL A 134 8.79 10.10 7.09
C VAL A 134 8.73 10.56 5.62
N GLY A 135 7.53 10.59 5.02
CA GLY A 135 7.32 10.66 3.58
C GLY A 135 7.83 11.90 2.84
N ASN A 136 8.20 12.99 3.53
CA ASN A 136 8.67 14.21 2.88
C ASN A 136 9.99 14.72 3.48
N ARG A 137 11.01 13.86 3.59
CA ARG A 137 12.33 14.18 4.16
C ARG A 137 12.23 14.74 5.59
N GLY A 138 11.36 14.13 6.40
CA GLY A 138 11.04 14.59 7.76
C GLY A 138 10.01 15.73 7.82
N LYS A 139 9.49 16.21 6.68
CA LYS A 139 8.32 17.10 6.65
C LYS A 139 7.04 16.25 6.66
N PHE A 140 6.00 16.81 7.25
CA PHE A 140 4.67 16.20 7.28
C PHE A 140 4.10 16.03 5.86
N HIS A 141 3.77 14.80 5.46
CA HIS A 141 3.12 14.53 4.17
C HIS A 141 1.60 14.70 4.28
N SER A 142 1.15 15.95 4.22
CA SER A 142 -0.26 16.32 4.45
C SER A 142 -1.25 15.62 3.51
N ALA A 143 -0.84 15.25 2.30
CA ALA A 143 -1.71 14.58 1.34
C ALA A 143 -2.24 13.23 1.86
N ILE A 144 -1.39 12.41 2.50
CA ILE A 144 -1.81 11.11 3.07
C ILE A 144 -2.78 11.35 4.23
N TYR A 145 -2.47 12.30 5.10
CA TYR A 145 -3.31 12.64 6.25
C TYR A 145 -4.69 13.16 5.82
N HIS A 146 -4.74 14.09 4.85
CA HIS A 146 -6.01 14.58 4.30
C HIS A 146 -6.81 13.48 3.62
N LYS A 147 -6.16 12.56 2.91
CA LYS A 147 -6.82 11.40 2.30
C LYS A 147 -7.45 10.50 3.36
N LEU A 148 -6.74 10.21 4.45
CA LEU A 148 -7.28 9.46 5.58
C LEU A 148 -8.50 10.16 6.19
N LEU A 149 -8.39 11.46 6.52
CA LEU A 149 -9.50 12.22 7.11
C LEU A 149 -10.73 12.25 6.20
N HIS A 150 -10.53 12.46 4.89
CA HIS A 150 -11.62 12.45 3.93
C HIS A 150 -12.29 11.08 3.82
N SER A 151 -11.49 10.00 3.83
CA SER A 151 -12.04 8.63 3.82
C SER A 151 -12.82 8.31 5.08
N ILE A 152 -12.33 8.69 6.27
CA ILE A 152 -13.05 8.52 7.53
C ILE A 152 -14.38 9.28 7.49
N HIS A 153 -14.35 10.56 7.11
CA HIS A 153 -15.55 11.38 6.99
C HIS A 153 -16.57 10.78 6.01
N GLY A 154 -16.12 10.31 4.83
CA GLY A 154 -16.98 9.66 3.84
C GLY A 154 -17.64 8.37 4.33
N THR A 155 -16.98 7.60 5.20
CA THR A 155 -17.59 6.40 5.80
C THR A 155 -18.71 6.72 6.80
N PHE A 156 -18.62 7.86 7.50
CA PHE A 156 -19.68 8.27 8.43
C PHE A 156 -20.97 8.71 7.71
N TYR A 157 -20.86 9.42 6.58
CA TYR A 157 -22.05 9.84 5.81
C TYR A 157 -22.74 8.72 5.02
N SER A 158 -22.06 7.58 4.80
CA SER A 158 -22.63 6.45 4.06
C SER A 158 -23.43 5.47 4.95
N GLN A 159 -23.48 5.69 6.27
CA GLN A 159 -24.26 4.85 7.20
C GLN A 159 -25.66 5.41 7.53
N ASP A 160 -25.99 6.61 7.06
CA ASP A 160 -27.26 7.30 7.36
C ASP A 160 -28.28 7.29 6.19
N THR A 161 -28.15 6.38 5.21
CA THR A 161 -29.13 6.20 4.11
C THR A 161 -29.44 4.73 3.89
#